data_AF-A0A257VYV2-F1
#
_entry.id   AF-A0A257VYV2-F1
#
_cell.length_a   1.000
_cell.length_b   1.000
_cell.length_c   1.000
_cell.angle_alpha   90.00
_cell.angle_beta   90.00
_cell.angle_gamma   90.00
#
_symmetry.space_group_name_H-M   'P 1'
#
loop_
_entity.id
_entity.type
_entity.pdbx_description
1 polymer ?
#
loop_
_entity_poly.entity_id
_entity_poly.type
_entity_poly.pdbx_seq_one_letter_code
_entity_poly.pdbx_strand_id
1 'polypeptide(L)'
;MSISTHRALPPEILDIQQEMEARAKSYGLDCFETIFEMLNLEELCMFAAYGGFPVRYPHWRFGAEYDELLKTHMYGLQRIYEMVIN
;
A
#
# COMPACT_ATOMS: atom_id res chain seq x y z
N MET A 1 -4.15 -13.97 7.98
CA MET A 1 -3.77 -12.88 8.89
C MET A 1 -4.63 -11.69 8.49
N SER A 2 -5.54 -11.21 9.35
CA SER A 2 -6.39 -10.05 9.02
C SER A 2 -5.59 -8.79 9.31
N ILE A 3 -5.14 -8.09 8.27
CA ILE A 3 -4.43 -6.82 8.43
C ILE A 3 -5.51 -5.74 8.56
N SER A 4 -5.58 -5.08 9.71
CA SER A 4 -6.35 -3.84 9.81
C SER A 4 -5.43 -2.70 9.36
N THR A 5 -5.50 -2.36 8.08
CA THR A 5 -4.77 -1.22 7.50
C THR A 5 -5.46 0.12 7.73
N HIS A 6 -6.66 0.11 8.34
CA HIS A 6 -7.39 1.31 8.75
C HIS A 6 -6.70 2.07 9.88
N ARG A 7 -5.65 2.82 9.53
CA ARG A 7 -5.02 3.81 10.39
C ARG A 7 -5.43 5.19 9.92
N ALA A 8 -5.59 6.11 10.86
CA ALA A 8 -5.72 7.51 10.52
C ALA A 8 -4.46 7.96 9.77
N LEU A 9 -4.64 8.67 8.67
CA LEU A 9 -3.55 9.32 7.97
C LEU A 9 -2.89 10.35 8.89
N PRO A 10 -1.56 10.52 8.80
CA PRO A 10 -0.91 11.67 9.44
C PRO A 10 -1.60 12.97 9.01
N PRO A 11 -1.80 13.95 9.92
CA PRO A 11 -2.56 15.16 9.64
C PRO A 11 -2.08 15.89 8.38
N GLU A 12 -0.76 15.97 8.18
CA GLU A 12 -0.16 16.61 7.01
C GLU A 12 -0.54 15.93 5.68
N ILE A 13 -0.71 14.61 5.68
CA ILE A 13 -1.11 13.85 4.49
C ILE A 13 -2.60 13.99 4.24
N LEU A 14 -3.41 14.02 5.31
CA LEU A 14 -4.85 14.24 5.22
C LEU A 14 -5.16 15.63 4.64
N ASP A 15 -4.42 16.66 5.08
CA ASP A 15 -4.57 18.01 4.56
C ASP A 15 -4.25 18.06 3.06
N ILE A 16 -3.17 17.40 2.63
CA ILE A 16 -2.80 17.28 1.21
C ILE A 16 -3.90 16.53 0.42
N GLN A 17 -4.44 15.45 0.96
CA GLN A 17 -5.53 14.70 0.32
C GLN A 17 -6.74 15.61 0.04
N GLN A 18 -7.18 16.36 1.06
CA GLN A 18 -8.32 17.28 0.93
C GLN A 18 -8.04 18.40 -0.06
N GLU A 19 -6.83 18.96 -0.05
CA GLU A 19 -6.42 20.01 -0.99
C GLU A 19 -6.43 19.50 -2.43
N MET A 20 -5.87 18.31 -2.69
CA MET A 20 -5.82 17.72 -4.02
C MET A 20 -7.21 17.36 -4.53
N GLU A 21 -8.08 16.84 -3.66
CA GLU A 21 -9.47 16.53 -4.02
C GLU A 21 -10.26 17.79 -4.40
N ALA A 22 -10.10 18.88 -3.63
CA ALA A 22 -10.73 20.17 -3.94
C ALA A 22 -10.23 20.74 -5.29
N ARG A 23 -8.92 20.61 -5.57
CA ARG A 23 -8.34 21.01 -6.86
C ARG A 23 -8.91 20.17 -8.00
N ALA A 24 -8.95 18.85 -7.87
CA ALA A 24 -9.51 17.96 -8.90
C ALA A 24 -10.97 18.34 -9.23
N LYS A 25 -11.80 18.57 -8.20
CA LYS A 25 -13.18 19.05 -8.37
C LYS A 25 -13.26 20.41 -9.07
N SER A 26 -12.34 21.34 -8.78
CA SER A 26 -12.31 22.65 -9.45
C SER A 26 -12.02 22.57 -10.95
N TYR A 27 -11.33 21.51 -11.40
CA TYR A 27 -11.11 21.21 -12.81
C TYR A 27 -12.28 20.45 -13.47
N GLY A 28 -13.37 20.19 -12.73
CA GLY A 28 -14.52 19.42 -13.21
C GLY A 28 -14.25 17.91 -13.32
N LEU A 29 -13.24 17.40 -12.62
CA LEU A 29 -12.95 15.96 -12.58
C LEU A 29 -13.86 15.25 -11.57
N ASP A 30 -14.39 14.10 -11.98
CA ASP A 30 -15.15 13.19 -11.11
C ASP A 30 -14.28 11.96 -10.84
N CYS A 31 -13.76 11.88 -9.62
CA CYS A 31 -12.86 10.80 -9.19
C CYS A 31 -13.65 9.76 -8.39
N PHE A 32 -13.29 8.49 -8.55
CA PHE A 32 -13.78 7.43 -7.67
C PHE A 32 -13.33 7.66 -6.22
N GLU A 33 -14.08 7.09 -5.28
CA GLU A 33 -13.66 7.03 -3.88
C GLU A 33 -12.28 6.37 -3.80
N THR A 34 -11.30 7.15 -3.34
CA THR A 34 -9.90 6.73 -3.25
C THR A 34 -9.51 6.65 -1.78
N ILE A 35 -9.12 5.46 -1.34
CA ILE A 35 -8.69 5.19 0.04
C ILE A 35 -7.16 5.18 0.07
N PHE A 36 -6.58 6.02 0.92
CA PHE A 36 -5.14 6.07 1.14
C PHE A 36 -4.80 5.42 2.48
N GLU A 37 -3.77 4.57 2.49
CA GLU A 37 -3.31 3.87 3.69
C GLU A 37 -1.78 3.97 3.80
N MET A 38 -1.30 4.28 4.99
CA MET A 38 0.13 4.31 5.29
C MET A 38 0.60 2.92 5.70
N LEU A 39 1.57 2.40 4.93
CA LEU A 39 2.17 1.09 5.14
C LEU A 39 3.59 1.24 5.69
N ASN A 40 3.93 0.38 6.65
CA ASN A 40 5.31 0.16 7.03
C ASN A 40 5.98 -0.86 6.08
N LEU A 41 7.28 -1.10 6.28
CA LEU A 41 8.05 -2.02 5.42
C LEU A 41 7.48 -3.45 5.42
N GLU A 42 7.14 -3.99 6.60
CA GLU A 42 6.60 -5.34 6.71
C GLU A 42 5.28 -5.46 5.94
N GLU A 43 4.42 -4.45 6.06
CA GLU A 43 3.15 -4.40 5.34
C GLU A 43 3.35 -4.30 3.83
N LEU A 44 4.24 -3.43 3.38
CA LEU A 44 4.57 -3.33 1.96
C LEU A 44 5.06 -4.67 1.40
N CYS A 45 5.94 -5.37 2.12
CA CYS A 45 6.41 -6.70 1.76
C CYS A 45 5.26 -7.73 1.75
N MET A 46 4.34 -7.66 2.72
CA MET A 46 3.16 -8.54 2.74
C MET A 46 2.23 -8.29 1.53
N PHE A 47 1.92 -7.03 1.23
CA PHE A 47 1.12 -6.67 0.06
C PHE A 47 1.78 -7.17 -1.22
N ALA A 48 3.09 -6.95 -1.37
CA ALA A 48 3.84 -7.43 -2.54
C ALA A 48 3.81 -8.96 -2.66
N ALA A 49 4.00 -9.69 -1.55
CA ALA A 49 3.90 -11.16 -1.52
C ALA A 49 2.50 -11.67 -1.88
N TYR A 50 1.43 -10.91 -1.57
CA TYR A 50 0.07 -11.26 -1.98
C TYR A 50 -0.31 -10.76 -3.38
N GLY A 51 0.64 -10.23 -4.14
CA GLY A 51 0.41 -9.66 -5.47
C GLY A 51 -0.45 -8.40 -5.43
N GLY A 52 -0.41 -7.67 -4.31
CA GLY A 52 -1.09 -6.41 -4.11
C GLY A 52 -2.49 -6.49 -3.51
N PHE A 53 -2.98 -7.68 -3.20
CA PHE A 53 -4.32 -7.86 -2.65
C PHE A 53 -4.27 -8.01 -1.12
N PRO A 54 -5.12 -7.27 -0.37
CA PRO A 54 -5.12 -7.32 1.09
C PRO A 54 -5.55 -8.69 1.64
N VAL A 55 -6.35 -9.43 0.88
CA VAL A 55 -6.81 -10.77 1.24
C VAL A 55 -6.59 -11.75 0.08
N ARG A 56 -5.93 -12.86 0.39
CA ARG A 56 -5.72 -14.02 -0.48
C ARG A 56 -6.07 -15.31 0.27
N TYR A 57 -6.28 -16.39 -0.46
CA TYR A 57 -6.40 -17.72 0.14
C TYR A 57 -5.09 -18.08 0.87
N PRO A 58 -5.14 -18.79 2.01
CA PRO A 58 -3.93 -19.16 2.73
C PRO A 58 -3.05 -20.11 1.91
N HIS A 59 -1.81 -19.73 1.62
CA HIS A 59 -0.85 -20.58 0.93
C HIS A 59 0.57 -20.31 1.40
N TRP A 60 1.34 -21.40 1.61
CA TRP A 60 2.70 -21.32 2.16
C TRP A 60 3.67 -20.49 1.31
N ARG A 61 3.47 -20.50 -0.03
CA ARG A 61 4.28 -19.75 -0.98
C ARG A 61 4.36 -18.25 -0.64
N PHE A 62 3.26 -17.65 -0.19
CA PHE A 62 3.25 -16.23 0.15
C PHE A 62 4.13 -15.92 1.36
N GLY A 63 4.22 -16.85 2.32
CA GLY A 63 5.15 -16.73 3.45
C GLY A 63 6.61 -16.80 2.99
N ALA A 64 6.91 -17.69 2.02
CA ALA A 64 8.24 -17.79 1.44
C ALA A 64 8.63 -16.53 0.65
N GLU A 65 7.72 -16.00 -0.18
CA GLU A 65 7.94 -14.75 -0.93
C GLU A 65 8.09 -13.54 0.00
N TYR A 66 7.31 -13.45 1.06
CA TYR A 66 7.45 -12.40 2.08
C TYR A 66 8.85 -12.40 2.71
N ASP A 67 9.34 -13.58 3.12
CA ASP A 67 10.66 -13.74 3.76
C ASP A 67 11.79 -13.33 2.79
N GLU A 68 11.70 -13.72 1.53
CA GLU A 68 12.64 -13.31 0.48
C GLU A 68 12.64 -11.79 0.26
N LEU A 69 11.46 -11.19 0.13
CA LEU A 69 11.29 -9.74 -0.06
C LEU A 69 11.87 -8.94 1.11
N LEU A 70 11.54 -9.34 2.34
CA LEU A 70 12.00 -8.64 3.54
C LEU A 70 13.52 -8.69 3.66
N LYS A 71 14.13 -9.87 3.49
CA LYS A 71 15.59 -10.03 3.54
C LYS A 71 16.29 -9.21 2.48
N THR A 72 15.83 -9.30 1.23
CA THR A 72 16.42 -8.57 0.11
C THR A 72 16.35 -7.06 0.33
N HIS A 73 15.26 -6.57 0.92
CA HIS A 73 15.15 -5.17 1.32
C HIS A 73 16.11 -4.80 2.46
N MET A 74 16.15 -5.60 3.53
CA MET A 74 17.01 -5.34 4.70
C MET A 74 18.51 -5.33 4.34
N TYR A 75 18.93 -6.17 3.40
CA TYR A 75 20.30 -6.16 2.87
C TYR A 75 20.55 -5.04 1.84
N GLY A 76 19.55 -4.21 1.54
CA GLY A 76 19.66 -3.10 0.60
C GLY A 76 19.77 -3.52 -0.86
N LEU A 77 19.44 -4.77 -1.19
CA LEU A 77 19.56 -5.33 -2.53
C LEU A 77 18.35 -4.98 -3.43
N GLN A 78 17.20 -4.66 -2.82
CA GLN A 78 15.98 -4.28 -3.54
C GLN A 78 15.18 -3.23 -2.77
N ARG A 79 14.46 -2.38 -3.51
CA ARG A 79 13.42 -1.48 -2.98
C ARG A 79 12.20 -1.52 -3.88
N ILE A 80 11.02 -1.53 -3.27
CA ILE A 80 9.75 -1.37 -3.98
C ILE A 80 9.47 0.13 -4.00
N TYR A 81 9.46 0.72 -5.19
CA TYR A 81 9.14 2.14 -5.38
C TYR A 81 7.68 2.35 -5.75
N GLU A 82 7.14 1.45 -6.57
CA GLU A 82 5.77 1.49 -7.06
C GLU A 82 5.31 0.06 -7.33
N MET A 83 4.03 -0.20 -7.10
CA MET A 83 3.37 -1.44 -7.47
C MET A 83 2.03 -1.10 -8.10
N VAL A 84 1.81 -1.58 -9.32
CA VAL A 84 0.57 -1.41 -10.08
C VAL A 84 -0.11 -2.76 -10.22
N ILE A 85 -1.40 -2.81 -9.87
CA ILE A 85 -2.23 -4.01 -9.92
C ILE A 85 -3.33 -3.76 -10.95
N ASN A 86 -3.55 -4.71 -11.85
CA ASN A 86 -4.67 -4.69 -12.81
C ASN A 86 -5.80 -5.61 -12.37
#